data_AF-A0A0D8JFC3-F1
#
_entry.id   AF-A0A0D8JFC3-F1
#
_cell.length_a   1.000
_cell.length_b   1.000
_cell.length_c   1.000
_cell.angle_alpha   90.00
_cell.angle_beta   90.00
_cell.angle_gamma   90.00
#
_symmetry.space_group_name_H-M   'P 1'
#
loop_
_entity.id
_entity.type
_entity.pdbx_description
1 polymer ?
#
loop_
_entity_poly.entity_id
_entity_poly.type
_entity_poly.pdbx_seq_one_letter_code
_entity_poly.pdbx_strand_id
1 'polypeptide(L)'
;MKSIILLFLFFIAISQVSAQKTRISTSEPDAQIFVNGEKAGIGSYTLKLDAKECYNVRATKPGFLMYETTLCGKKGGPEAPKVFFFDMQKDDSEIASIQTDQSNVDFEIVVNPDLTEDEAWKLVYMIVTDYFDAIEVSDKETSYLRTAWSVQSFMQNTIRTRLILKLANSNPLTYKVKLNSEYSGSARTSVKSDELFRPWDRVLRKYENIIGDFTTRIQKR
;
A
#
# COMPACT_ATOMS: atom_id res chain seq x y z
N MET A 1 -31.43 -34.49 75.07
CA MET A 1 -32.36 -33.34 75.03
C MET A 1 -31.58 -32.09 74.66
N LYS A 2 -31.96 -31.46 73.53
CA LYS A 2 -31.88 -30.02 73.22
C LYS A 2 -30.47 -29.40 73.12
N SER A 3 -29.98 -29.14 71.89
CA SER A 3 -30.04 -27.83 71.19
C SER A 3 -28.86 -26.93 71.61
N ILE A 4 -27.98 -26.36 70.76
CA ILE A 4 -28.13 -25.62 69.49
C ILE A 4 -26.73 -25.55 68.83
N ILE A 5 -26.55 -26.20 67.67
CA ILE A 5 -26.28 -25.64 66.32
C ILE A 5 -24.94 -24.89 66.17
N LEU A 6 -24.07 -25.56 65.39
CA LEU A 6 -22.84 -25.11 64.73
C LEU A 6 -22.92 -23.68 64.14
N LEU A 7 -21.97 -22.84 64.53
CA LEU A 7 -21.67 -21.58 63.86
C LEU A 7 -20.82 -21.88 62.59
N PHE A 8 -21.47 -22.09 61.45
CA PHE A 8 -20.80 -22.21 60.16
C PHE A 8 -20.35 -20.81 59.70
N LEU A 9 -19.07 -20.50 59.90
CA LEU A 9 -18.40 -19.36 59.27
C LEU A 9 -18.27 -19.65 57.77
N PHE A 10 -19.26 -19.20 57.00
CA PHE A 10 -19.21 -19.20 55.54
C PHE A 10 -18.23 -18.12 55.09
N PHE A 11 -16.95 -18.48 54.95
CA PHE A 11 -15.97 -17.67 54.24
C PHE A 11 -16.39 -17.64 52.76
N ILE A 12 -17.19 -16.63 52.38
CA ILE A 12 -17.43 -16.32 50.97
C ILE A 12 -16.09 -15.81 50.44
N ALA A 13 -15.31 -16.72 49.86
CA ALA A 13 -14.19 -16.35 49.00
C ALA A 13 -14.81 -15.66 47.78
N ILE A 14 -14.94 -14.33 47.84
CA ILE A 14 -15.22 -13.50 46.67
C ILE A 14 -13.99 -13.66 45.79
N SER A 15 -14.04 -14.61 44.85
CA SER A 15 -13.08 -14.71 43.76
C SER A 15 -13.19 -13.41 42.99
N GLN A 16 -12.29 -12.47 43.26
CA GLN A 16 -12.10 -11.28 42.44
C GLN A 16 -11.69 -11.75 41.06
N VAL A 17 -12.65 -11.85 40.15
CA VAL A 17 -12.38 -12.01 38.72
C VAL A 17 -11.78 -10.69 38.28
N SER A 18 -10.47 -10.55 38.47
CA SER A 18 -9.74 -9.42 37.92
C SER A 18 -9.78 -9.56 36.40
N ALA A 19 -10.45 -8.60 35.74
CA ALA A 19 -10.48 -8.54 34.28
C ALA A 19 -9.04 -8.49 33.77
N GLN A 20 -8.67 -9.44 32.92
CA GLN A 20 -7.35 -9.46 32.29
C GLN A 20 -7.19 -8.16 31.49
N LYS A 21 -6.02 -7.54 31.60
CA LYS A 21 -5.70 -6.32 30.86
C LYS A 21 -4.43 -6.53 30.07
N THR A 22 -4.45 -6.10 28.82
CA THR A 22 -3.27 -6.01 27.98
C THR A 22 -3.06 -4.56 27.58
N ARG A 23 -1.87 -4.03 27.87
CA ARG A 23 -1.45 -2.72 27.36
C ARG A 23 -0.92 -2.91 25.95
N ILE A 24 -1.60 -2.31 24.98
CA ILE A 24 -1.16 -2.19 23.61
C ILE A 24 -0.37 -0.89 23.48
N SER A 25 0.76 -0.93 22.78
CA SER A 25 1.60 0.24 22.49
C SER A 25 2.25 0.11 21.13
N THR A 26 2.53 1.22 20.49
CA THR A 26 3.20 1.31 19.20
C THR A 26 4.56 2.00 19.35
N SER A 27 5.53 1.68 18.49
CA SER A 27 6.78 2.44 18.39
C SER A 27 6.55 3.89 17.98
N GLU A 28 5.49 4.13 17.21
CA GLU A 28 5.08 5.45 16.71
C GLU A 28 3.96 6.05 17.60
N PRO A 29 4.21 7.15 18.33
CA PRO A 29 3.30 7.66 19.36
C PRO A 29 1.99 8.25 18.82
N ASP A 30 1.95 8.61 17.54
CA ASP A 30 0.80 9.14 16.81
C ASP A 30 0.03 8.07 16.01
N ALA A 31 0.47 6.81 16.04
CA ALA A 31 -0.23 5.71 15.37
C ALA A 31 -1.62 5.46 16.00
N GLN A 32 -2.60 5.17 15.14
CA GLN A 32 -3.96 4.88 15.56
C GLN A 32 -4.09 3.39 15.90
N ILE A 33 -4.72 3.08 17.03
CA ILE A 33 -5.02 1.72 17.47
C ILE A 33 -6.51 1.47 17.33
N PHE A 34 -6.87 0.38 16.67
CA PHE A 34 -8.22 -0.08 16.47
C PHE A 34 -8.43 -1.41 17.18
N VAL A 35 -9.62 -1.61 17.74
CA VAL A 35 -10.06 -2.87 18.36
C VAL A 35 -11.37 -3.25 17.70
N ASN A 36 -11.43 -4.43 17.09
CA ASN A 36 -12.57 -4.93 16.33
C ASN A 36 -13.09 -3.93 15.26
N GLY A 37 -12.17 -3.17 14.66
CA GLY A 37 -12.48 -2.16 13.64
C GLY A 37 -12.82 -0.76 14.18
N GLU A 38 -13.02 -0.60 15.50
CA GLU A 38 -13.31 0.69 16.12
C GLU A 38 -12.04 1.34 16.65
N LYS A 39 -11.90 2.66 16.45
CA LYS A 39 -10.74 3.41 16.96
C LYS A 39 -10.78 3.43 18.49
N ALA A 40 -9.79 2.82 19.12
CA ALA A 40 -9.70 2.66 20.57
C ALA A 40 -8.71 3.64 21.22
N GLY A 41 -7.65 4.03 20.50
CA GLY A 41 -6.62 4.91 21.06
C GLY A 41 -5.59 5.40 20.04
N ILE A 42 -4.61 6.15 20.54
CA ILE A 42 -3.47 6.68 19.78
C ILE A 42 -2.19 6.40 20.60
N GLY A 43 -1.18 5.78 19.99
CA GLY A 43 0.11 5.45 20.60
C GLY A 43 0.08 4.32 21.64
N SER A 44 -0.90 4.33 22.53
CA SER A 44 -1.13 3.27 23.52
C SER A 44 -2.60 3.16 23.92
N TYR A 45 -3.04 1.95 24.25
CA TYR A 45 -4.39 1.67 24.72
C TYR A 45 -4.36 0.48 25.70
N THR A 46 -5.18 0.52 26.76
CA THR A 46 -5.33 -0.64 27.66
C THR A 46 -6.61 -1.38 27.35
N LEU A 47 -6.47 -2.53 26.70
CA LEU A 47 -7.58 -3.42 26.38
C LEU A 47 -7.93 -4.26 27.62
N LYS A 48 -9.21 -4.21 28.01
CA LYS A 48 -9.79 -5.17 28.96
C LYS A 48 -10.27 -6.37 28.15
N LEU A 49 -9.79 -7.55 28.53
CA LEU A 49 -10.09 -8.80 27.86
C LEU A 49 -11.11 -9.59 28.68
N ASP A 50 -12.25 -9.89 28.08
CA ASP A 50 -13.16 -10.87 28.66
C ASP A 50 -12.60 -12.28 28.51
N ALA A 51 -12.79 -13.10 29.54
CA ALA A 51 -12.06 -14.36 29.67
C ALA A 51 -12.26 -15.31 28.48
N LYS A 52 -13.41 -15.25 27.78
CA LYS A 52 -13.75 -16.15 26.67
C LYS A 52 -13.68 -15.49 25.30
N GLU A 53 -13.37 -14.20 25.23
CA GLU A 53 -13.43 -13.44 23.98
C GLU A 53 -12.03 -13.21 23.39
N CYS A 54 -12.01 -12.96 22.09
CA CYS A 54 -10.83 -12.54 21.34
C CYS A 54 -11.13 -11.24 20.63
N TYR A 55 -10.12 -10.37 20.57
CA TYR A 55 -10.22 -9.05 19.99
C TYR A 55 -9.18 -8.93 18.88
N ASN A 56 -9.62 -8.48 17.72
CA ASN A 56 -8.74 -8.09 16.63
C ASN A 56 -8.19 -6.70 16.95
N VAL A 57 -6.87 -6.58 17.05
CA VAL A 57 -6.18 -5.33 17.35
C VAL A 57 -5.34 -4.96 16.14
N ARG A 58 -5.55 -3.75 15.63
CA ARG A 58 -4.83 -3.21 14.48
C ARG A 58 -4.18 -1.89 14.83
N ALA A 59 -2.95 -1.70 14.38
CA ALA A 59 -2.23 -0.43 14.46
C ALA A 59 -1.95 0.11 13.06
N THR A 60 -2.28 1.38 12.81
CA THR A 60 -2.06 2.04 11.51
C THR A 60 -1.43 3.42 11.69
N LYS A 61 -0.55 3.77 10.76
CA LYS A 61 0.00 5.12 10.61
C LYS A 61 0.36 5.35 9.14
N PRO A 62 0.03 6.51 8.54
CA PRO A 62 0.45 6.83 7.17
C PRO A 62 1.97 6.72 7.00
N GLY A 63 2.40 6.06 5.92
CA GLY A 63 3.83 5.82 5.63
C GLY A 63 4.47 4.67 6.41
N PHE A 64 3.69 3.88 7.15
CA PHE A 64 4.12 2.69 7.88
C PHE A 64 3.28 1.48 7.48
N LEU A 65 3.85 0.28 7.63
CA LEU A 65 3.13 -0.97 7.41
C LEU A 65 1.95 -1.10 8.38
N MET A 66 0.90 -1.78 7.94
CA MET A 66 -0.25 -2.08 8.79
C MET A 66 0.05 -3.34 9.62
N TYR A 67 -0.17 -3.26 10.92
CA TYR A 67 -0.02 -4.40 11.83
C TYR A 67 -1.37 -4.82 12.39
N GLU A 68 -1.60 -6.12 12.44
CA GLU A 68 -2.83 -6.71 12.95
C GLU A 68 -2.52 -7.99 13.74
N THR A 69 -3.19 -8.17 14.87
CA THR A 69 -3.04 -9.35 15.72
C THR A 69 -4.36 -9.66 16.42
N THR A 70 -4.48 -10.87 16.95
CA THR A 70 -5.63 -11.29 17.75
C THR A 70 -5.18 -11.52 19.18
N LEU A 71 -5.82 -10.83 20.14
CA LEU A 71 -5.57 -10.98 21.57
C LEU A 71 -6.77 -11.63 22.24
N CYS A 72 -6.56 -12.77 22.91
CA CYS A 72 -7.61 -13.52 23.58
C CYS A 72 -7.49 -13.48 25.10
N GLY A 73 -8.64 -13.51 25.78
CA GLY A 73 -8.68 -13.77 27.22
C GLY A 73 -8.27 -15.21 27.56
N LYS A 74 -7.93 -15.46 28.84
CA LYS A 74 -7.43 -16.76 29.37
C LYS A 74 -8.15 -18.04 28.92
N LYS A 75 -9.45 -17.97 28.61
CA LYS A 75 -10.30 -19.09 28.19
C LYS A 75 -10.79 -18.97 26.74
N GLY A 76 -10.47 -17.88 26.04
CA GLY A 76 -10.87 -17.65 24.64
C GLY A 76 -9.86 -18.18 23.63
N GLY A 77 -8.59 -18.30 24.01
CA GLY A 77 -7.51 -18.76 23.15
C GLY A 77 -6.15 -18.68 23.86
N PRO A 78 -5.04 -18.61 23.12
CA PRO A 78 -3.73 -18.32 23.70
C PRO A 78 -3.79 -17.04 24.54
N GLU A 79 -3.35 -17.13 25.81
CA GLU A 79 -3.46 -16.01 26.75
C GLU A 79 -2.65 -14.81 26.23
N ALA A 80 -3.31 -13.66 26.07
CA ALA A 80 -2.65 -12.43 25.65
C ALA A 80 -1.59 -11.97 26.67
N PRO A 81 -0.44 -11.44 26.23
CA PRO A 81 0.58 -10.93 27.12
C PRO A 81 0.08 -9.68 27.89
N LYS A 82 0.72 -9.35 29.01
CA LYS A 82 0.39 -8.12 29.77
C LYS A 82 0.66 -6.84 28.96
N VAL A 83 1.69 -6.88 28.11
CA VAL A 83 2.07 -5.80 27.20
C VAL A 83 2.23 -6.39 25.81
N PHE A 84 1.60 -5.77 24.84
CA PHE A 84 1.75 -6.07 23.43
C PHE A 84 2.30 -4.82 22.72
N PHE A 85 3.43 -4.96 22.05
CA PHE A 85 4.13 -3.85 21.40
C PHE A 85 4.16 -4.07 19.88
N PHE A 86 3.65 -3.09 19.14
CA PHE A 86 3.79 -3.03 17.69
C PHE A 86 5.04 -2.23 17.35
N ASP A 87 6.07 -2.93 16.86
CA ASP A 87 7.24 -2.30 16.26
C ASP A 87 6.93 -1.96 14.80
N MET A 88 6.58 -0.70 14.54
CA MET A 88 6.08 -0.25 13.25
C MET A 88 7.23 0.11 12.30
N GLN A 89 7.34 -0.64 11.21
CA GLN A 89 8.28 -0.37 10.12
C GLN A 89 7.65 0.57 9.10
N LYS A 90 8.48 1.41 8.49
CA LYS A 90 8.05 2.28 7.40
C LYS A 90 7.60 1.43 6.22
N ASP A 91 6.63 1.94 5.46
CA ASP A 91 6.18 1.29 4.24
C ASP A 91 7.19 1.56 3.11
N ASP A 92 7.92 0.52 2.74
CA ASP A 92 8.92 0.57 1.67
C ASP A 92 8.32 1.00 0.32
N SER A 93 7.05 0.68 0.07
CA SER A 93 6.37 1.05 -1.18
C SER A 93 6.07 2.55 -1.24
N GLU A 94 5.71 3.15 -0.10
CA GLU A 94 5.54 4.60 0.06
C GLU A 94 6.88 5.33 -0.09
N ILE A 95 7.96 4.80 0.52
CA ILE A 95 9.32 5.36 0.39
C ILE A 95 9.81 5.34 -1.06
N ALA A 96 9.60 4.21 -1.75
CA ALA A 96 10.06 3.99 -3.12
C ALA A 96 9.23 4.75 -4.18
N SER A 97 8.23 5.53 -3.77
CA SER A 97 7.31 6.23 -4.64
C SER A 97 7.18 7.71 -4.30
N ILE A 98 6.53 8.44 -5.21
CA ILE A 98 6.10 9.82 -5.04
C ILE A 98 4.62 9.92 -5.40
N GLN A 99 3.89 10.72 -4.65
CA GLN A 99 2.55 11.12 -5.05
C GLN A 99 2.64 12.11 -6.20
N THR A 100 1.83 11.92 -7.22
CA THR A 100 1.86 12.76 -8.41
C THR A 100 0.52 12.76 -9.13
N ASP A 101 0.12 13.95 -9.60
CA ASP A 101 -1.05 14.12 -10.47
C ASP A 101 -0.77 13.58 -11.90
N GLN A 102 0.46 13.13 -12.15
CA GLN A 102 0.87 12.56 -13.44
C GLN A 102 0.61 11.06 -13.57
N SER A 103 0.25 10.39 -12.48
CA SER A 103 -0.11 8.98 -12.52
C SER A 103 -1.44 8.78 -13.25
N ASN A 104 -1.49 7.83 -14.18
CA ASN A 104 -2.71 7.42 -14.88
C ASN A 104 -3.38 8.51 -15.76
N VAL A 105 -2.66 9.57 -16.12
CA VAL A 105 -3.13 10.68 -16.99
C VAL A 105 -2.40 10.67 -18.33
N ASP A 106 -3.06 11.12 -19.40
CA ASP A 106 -2.45 11.32 -20.72
C ASP A 106 -1.73 12.68 -20.78
N PHE A 107 -0.45 12.68 -21.13
CA PHE A 107 0.37 13.87 -21.38
C PHE A 107 0.53 14.08 -22.88
N GLU A 108 0.12 15.25 -23.39
CA GLU A 108 0.32 15.61 -24.79
C GLU A 108 1.72 16.18 -25.00
N ILE A 109 2.48 15.55 -25.89
CA ILE A 109 3.84 15.92 -26.28
C ILE A 109 3.80 16.30 -27.76
N VAL A 110 3.89 17.60 -28.03
CA VAL A 110 4.00 18.11 -29.41
C VAL A 110 5.44 17.91 -29.87
N VAL A 111 5.63 17.15 -30.93
CA VAL A 111 6.96 16.83 -31.46
C VAL A 111 7.58 18.09 -32.08
N ASN A 112 8.88 18.28 -31.84
CA ASN A 112 9.65 19.33 -32.50
C ASN A 112 9.49 19.22 -34.02
N PRO A 113 9.03 20.27 -34.73
CA PRO A 113 8.86 20.24 -36.19
C PRO A 113 10.18 20.02 -36.95
N ASP A 114 11.33 20.19 -36.30
CA ASP A 114 12.64 19.90 -36.89
C ASP A 114 12.97 18.39 -36.90
N LEU A 115 12.19 17.56 -36.19
CA LEU A 115 12.32 16.11 -36.18
C LEU A 115 11.38 15.47 -37.20
N THR A 116 11.89 14.51 -37.94
CA THR A 116 11.05 13.59 -38.72
C THR A 116 10.30 12.61 -37.79
N GLU A 117 9.20 12.03 -38.27
CA GLU A 117 8.47 10.97 -37.54
C GLU A 117 9.40 9.82 -37.13
N ASP A 118 10.35 9.45 -38.00
CA ASP A 118 11.32 8.38 -37.75
C ASP A 118 12.31 8.73 -36.64
N GLU A 119 12.80 9.96 -36.58
CA GLU A 119 13.70 10.44 -35.53
C GLU A 119 12.97 10.55 -34.19
N ALA A 120 11.76 11.10 -34.20
CA ALA A 120 10.90 11.17 -33.03
C ALA A 120 10.62 9.76 -32.48
N TRP A 121 10.29 8.81 -33.36
CA TRP A 121 10.02 7.42 -32.98
C TRP A 121 11.25 6.72 -32.40
N LYS A 122 12.46 6.96 -32.94
CA LYS A 122 13.70 6.46 -32.34
C LYS A 122 13.94 7.02 -30.95
N LEU A 123 13.68 8.31 -30.74
CA LEU A 123 13.80 8.95 -29.43
C LEU A 123 12.80 8.37 -28.43
N VAL A 124 11.55 8.16 -28.84
CA VAL A 124 10.53 7.46 -28.05
C VAL A 124 11.08 6.12 -27.56
N TYR A 125 11.61 5.32 -28.48
CA TYR A 125 12.17 4.01 -28.17
C TYR A 125 13.30 4.09 -27.15
N MET A 126 14.28 4.97 -27.38
CA MET A 126 15.39 5.16 -26.45
C MET A 126 14.89 5.52 -25.05
N ILE A 127 14.00 6.52 -24.94
CA ILE A 127 13.41 6.92 -23.66
C ILE A 127 12.72 5.73 -23.01
N VAL A 128 11.85 5.02 -23.72
CA VAL A 128 11.12 3.88 -23.14
C VAL A 128 12.08 2.80 -22.62
N THR A 129 13.09 2.44 -23.40
CA THR A 129 14.04 1.39 -23.03
C THR A 129 15.02 1.81 -21.93
N ASP A 130 15.18 3.11 -21.67
CA ASP A 130 15.95 3.61 -20.52
C ASP A 130 15.23 3.28 -19.18
N TYR A 131 13.91 3.06 -19.20
CA TYR A 131 13.08 2.82 -18.01
C TYR A 131 12.43 1.43 -17.95
N PHE A 132 12.16 0.80 -19.10
CA PHE A 132 11.45 -0.46 -19.20
C PHE A 132 12.25 -1.50 -19.97
N ASP A 133 12.42 -2.67 -19.36
CA ASP A 133 13.18 -3.78 -19.96
C ASP A 133 12.49 -4.41 -21.18
N ALA A 134 11.15 -4.28 -21.28
CA ALA A 134 10.37 -4.95 -22.30
C ALA A 134 9.22 -4.09 -22.87
N ILE A 135 9.18 -4.03 -24.20
CA ILE A 135 8.05 -3.48 -24.96
C ILE A 135 7.14 -4.65 -25.36
N GLU A 136 5.84 -4.56 -25.04
CA GLU A 136 4.86 -5.62 -25.32
C GLU A 136 4.22 -5.43 -26.69
N VAL A 137 3.91 -4.17 -27.06
CA VAL A 137 3.35 -3.81 -28.36
C VAL A 137 4.09 -2.59 -28.87
N SER A 138 4.52 -2.64 -30.13
CA SER A 138 4.97 -1.46 -30.85
C SER A 138 4.46 -1.53 -32.28
N ASP A 139 3.78 -0.47 -32.68
CA ASP A 139 3.32 -0.23 -34.03
C ASP A 139 3.68 1.19 -34.43
N LYS A 140 4.63 1.31 -35.37
CA LYS A 140 5.10 2.59 -35.88
C LYS A 140 4.04 3.26 -36.78
N GLU A 141 3.28 2.48 -37.54
CA GLU A 141 2.32 3.01 -38.52
C GLU A 141 1.18 3.76 -37.81
N THR A 142 0.72 3.25 -36.68
CA THR A 142 -0.31 3.91 -35.85
C THR A 142 0.28 4.77 -34.74
N SER A 143 1.62 4.85 -34.63
CA SER A 143 2.34 5.50 -33.52
C SER A 143 1.79 5.05 -32.16
N TYR A 144 1.67 3.74 -31.99
CA TYR A 144 1.21 3.09 -30.77
C TYR A 144 2.32 2.27 -30.14
N LEU A 145 2.60 2.50 -28.86
CA LEU A 145 3.55 1.71 -28.10
C LEU A 145 2.97 1.41 -26.72
N ARG A 146 3.16 0.19 -26.25
CA ARG A 146 2.81 -0.22 -24.90
C ARG A 146 3.89 -1.13 -24.34
N THR A 147 4.39 -0.81 -23.15
CA THR A 147 5.34 -1.67 -22.46
C THR A 147 4.64 -2.84 -21.83
N ALA A 148 5.40 -3.91 -21.56
CA ALA A 148 4.96 -4.91 -20.60
C ALA A 148 4.80 -4.25 -19.22
N TRP A 149 4.02 -4.89 -18.35
CA TRP A 149 3.98 -4.50 -16.93
C TRP A 149 5.35 -4.72 -16.29
N SER A 150 5.95 -3.65 -15.75
CA SER A 150 7.08 -3.76 -14.82
C SER A 150 6.54 -3.87 -13.40
N VAL A 151 6.92 -4.93 -12.68
CA VAL A 151 6.35 -5.28 -11.38
C VAL A 151 7.42 -5.17 -10.30
N GLN A 152 7.05 -4.57 -9.17
CA GLN A 152 7.88 -4.53 -7.98
C GLN A 152 7.05 -4.92 -6.76
N SER A 153 7.49 -5.98 -6.07
CA SER A 153 6.85 -6.43 -4.83
C SER A 153 7.56 -5.84 -3.61
N PHE A 154 6.77 -5.44 -2.63
CA PHE A 154 7.14 -4.95 -1.31
C PHE A 154 6.53 -5.84 -0.22
N MET A 155 6.77 -5.53 1.05
CA MET A 155 6.33 -6.36 2.19
C MET A 155 4.81 -6.54 2.28
N GLN A 156 4.03 -5.51 1.97
CA GLN A 156 2.56 -5.55 2.03
C GLN A 156 1.89 -5.04 0.75
N ASN A 157 2.64 -4.90 -0.34
CA ASN A 157 2.10 -4.35 -1.58
C ASN A 157 2.85 -4.91 -2.79
N THR A 158 2.18 -5.00 -3.93
CA THR A 158 2.82 -5.19 -5.23
C THR A 158 2.35 -4.07 -6.12
N ILE A 159 3.31 -3.37 -6.72
CA ILE A 159 3.06 -2.28 -7.65
C ILE A 159 3.42 -2.74 -9.05
N ARG A 160 2.58 -2.39 -10.01
CA ARG A 160 2.86 -2.58 -11.43
C ARG A 160 2.74 -1.26 -12.17
N THR A 161 3.67 -1.03 -13.08
CA THR A 161 3.71 0.17 -13.89
C THR A 161 3.89 -0.21 -15.35
N ARG A 162 3.20 0.47 -16.26
CA ARG A 162 3.44 0.38 -17.71
C ARG A 162 3.30 1.74 -18.35
N LEU A 163 3.97 1.94 -19.47
CA LEU A 163 3.82 3.12 -20.30
C LEU A 163 2.97 2.77 -21.53
N ILE A 164 2.07 3.69 -21.88
CA ILE A 164 1.28 3.66 -23.11
C ILE A 164 1.53 4.96 -23.85
N LEU A 165 1.93 4.87 -25.11
CA LEU A 165 2.05 5.97 -26.05
C LEU A 165 1.07 5.74 -27.20
N LYS A 166 0.35 6.80 -27.59
CA LYS A 166 -0.58 6.79 -28.72
C LYS A 166 -0.47 8.08 -29.52
N LEU A 167 -0.76 8.02 -30.82
CA LEU A 167 -0.91 9.22 -31.64
C LEU A 167 -2.10 10.05 -31.14
N ALA A 168 -1.89 11.35 -31.00
CA ALA A 168 -2.95 12.31 -30.70
C ALA A 168 -3.32 13.13 -31.95
N ASN A 169 -2.31 13.55 -32.70
CA ASN A 169 -2.47 14.29 -33.95
C ASN A 169 -1.28 13.98 -34.86
N SER A 170 -1.49 13.97 -36.18
CA SER A 170 -0.42 13.81 -37.18
C SER A 170 0.15 15.14 -37.66
N ASN A 171 -0.59 16.25 -37.52
CA ASN A 171 -0.11 17.58 -37.90
C ASN A 171 -0.67 18.70 -36.97
N PRO A 172 0.15 19.30 -36.09
CA PRO A 172 1.51 18.87 -35.77
C PRO A 172 1.52 17.45 -35.21
N LEU A 173 2.62 16.73 -35.41
CA LEU A 173 2.80 15.40 -34.84
C LEU A 173 2.78 15.52 -33.30
N THR A 174 1.80 14.88 -32.67
CA THR A 174 1.59 14.95 -31.22
C THR A 174 1.36 13.54 -30.68
N TYR A 175 2.10 13.19 -29.63
CA TYR A 175 1.90 11.95 -28.89
C TYR A 175 1.15 12.20 -27.59
N LYS A 176 0.33 11.23 -27.18
CA LYS A 176 -0.18 11.10 -25.81
C LYS A 176 0.61 10.02 -25.10
N VAL A 177 1.28 10.40 -24.01
CA VAL A 177 2.08 9.50 -23.18
C VAL A 177 1.38 9.34 -21.83
N LYS A 178 1.14 8.11 -21.42
CA LYS A 178 0.50 7.79 -20.14
C LYS A 178 1.32 6.77 -19.38
N LEU A 179 1.63 7.10 -18.13
CA LEU A 179 2.22 6.17 -17.17
C LEU A 179 1.09 5.57 -16.32
N ASN A 180 0.76 4.31 -16.56
CA ASN A 180 -0.22 3.58 -15.77
C ASN A 180 0.47 3.01 -14.53
N SER A 181 -0.02 3.36 -13.34
CA SER A 181 0.50 2.87 -12.05
C SER A 181 -0.63 2.28 -11.23
N GLU A 182 -0.43 1.05 -10.76
CA GLU A 182 -1.44 0.29 -10.02
C GLU A 182 -0.79 -0.48 -8.85
N TYR A 183 -1.59 -0.73 -7.81
CA TYR A 183 -1.17 -1.46 -6.61
C TYR A 183 -2.19 -2.53 -6.23
N SER A 184 -1.74 -3.59 -5.54
CA SER A 184 -2.60 -4.70 -5.10
C SER A 184 -2.91 -4.72 -3.60
N GLY A 185 -2.11 -4.02 -2.78
CA GLY A 185 -2.21 -4.10 -1.31
C GLY A 185 -1.83 -5.46 -0.75
N SER A 186 -1.09 -6.28 -1.51
CA SER A 186 -0.57 -7.56 -1.05
C SER A 186 0.77 -7.87 -1.69
N ALA A 187 1.68 -8.46 -0.91
CA ALA A 187 2.97 -8.88 -1.43
C ALA A 187 2.83 -10.01 -2.45
N ARG A 188 3.69 -9.99 -3.47
CA ARG A 188 3.83 -11.04 -4.49
C ARG A 188 2.54 -11.33 -5.27
N THR A 189 1.62 -10.37 -5.37
CA THR A 189 0.48 -10.48 -6.28
C THR A 189 0.97 -10.71 -7.71
N SER A 190 0.42 -11.73 -8.37
CA SER A 190 0.76 -12.05 -9.76
C SER A 190 0.31 -10.93 -10.69
N VAL A 191 1.16 -10.55 -11.64
CA VAL A 191 0.84 -9.55 -12.67
C VAL A 191 -0.40 -9.90 -13.51
N LYS A 192 -0.77 -11.19 -13.54
CA LYS A 192 -1.91 -11.71 -14.30
C LYS A 192 -3.24 -11.63 -13.55
N SER A 193 -3.22 -11.30 -12.26
CA SER A 193 -4.41 -11.16 -11.42
C SER A 193 -4.94 -9.73 -11.49
N ASP A 194 -5.40 -9.33 -12.68
CA ASP A 194 -5.83 -7.96 -12.99
C ASP A 194 -6.90 -7.44 -12.01
N GLU A 195 -7.79 -8.32 -11.56
CA GLU A 195 -8.87 -8.02 -10.61
C GLU A 195 -8.40 -7.56 -9.23
N LEU A 196 -7.15 -7.85 -8.88
CA LEU A 196 -6.56 -7.47 -7.59
C LEU A 196 -5.89 -6.10 -7.64
N PHE A 197 -5.61 -5.57 -8.83
CA PHE A 197 -4.93 -4.29 -8.98
C PHE A 197 -5.92 -3.13 -9.11
N ARG A 198 -5.54 -2.01 -8.51
CA ARG A 198 -6.33 -0.77 -8.53
C ARG A 198 -5.43 0.40 -8.90
N PRO A 199 -5.96 1.44 -9.58
CA PRO A 199 -5.19 2.64 -9.88
C PRO A 199 -4.53 3.22 -8.63
N TRP A 200 -3.27 3.61 -8.76
CA TRP A 200 -2.50 4.25 -7.71
C TRP A 200 -2.21 5.70 -8.09
N ASP A 201 -2.37 6.63 -7.13
CA ASP A 201 -2.07 8.06 -7.27
C ASP A 201 -0.57 8.37 -7.10
N ARG A 202 0.27 7.32 -7.12
CA ARG A 202 1.71 7.41 -6.95
C ARG A 202 2.41 6.68 -8.08
N VAL A 203 3.66 7.09 -8.33
CA VAL A 203 4.57 6.43 -9.25
C VAL A 203 5.84 6.04 -8.51
N LEU A 204 6.44 4.90 -8.86
CA LEU A 204 7.74 4.54 -8.33
C LEU A 204 8.77 5.58 -8.78
N ARG A 205 9.68 5.98 -7.87
CA ARG A 205 10.71 7.01 -8.11
C ARG A 205 11.56 6.75 -9.35
N LYS A 206 11.80 5.47 -9.68
CA LYS A 206 12.51 5.10 -10.90
C LYS A 206 11.84 5.58 -12.19
N TYR A 207 10.55 5.93 -12.17
CA TYR A 207 9.79 6.45 -13.32
C TYR A 207 9.47 7.94 -13.21
N GLU A 208 9.91 8.64 -12.16
CA GLU A 208 9.57 10.04 -11.90
C GLU A 208 9.87 10.96 -13.09
N ASN A 209 11.00 10.71 -13.77
CA ASN A 209 11.51 11.60 -14.81
C ASN A 209 11.03 11.24 -16.22
N ILE A 210 10.34 10.11 -16.43
CA ILE A 210 10.07 9.62 -17.78
C ILE A 210 9.27 10.62 -18.63
N ILE A 211 8.22 11.22 -18.06
CA ILE A 211 7.42 12.24 -18.76
C ILE A 211 8.26 13.49 -19.05
N GLY A 212 9.13 13.89 -18.11
CA GLY A 212 10.07 14.98 -18.30
C GLY A 212 11.08 14.72 -19.42
N ASP A 213 11.52 13.47 -19.60
CA ASP A 213 12.40 13.07 -20.69
C ASP A 213 11.70 13.13 -22.05
N PHE A 214 10.43 12.72 -22.13
CA PHE A 214 9.61 12.91 -23.33
C PHE A 214 9.52 14.39 -23.69
N THR A 215 9.16 15.27 -22.75
CA THR A 215 9.12 16.71 -23.00
C THR A 215 10.49 17.26 -23.41
N THR A 216 11.56 16.91 -22.70
CA THR A 216 12.88 17.52 -22.92
C THR A 216 13.55 17.05 -24.22
N ARG A 217 13.35 15.80 -24.62
CA ARG A 217 14.04 15.19 -25.76
C ARG A 217 13.25 15.27 -27.06
N ILE A 218 11.91 15.37 -27.00
CA ILE A 218 11.04 15.32 -28.19
C ILE A 218 10.40 16.69 -28.49
N GLN A 219 10.02 17.47 -27.47
CA GLN A 219 9.38 18.77 -27.67
C GLN A 219 10.43 19.86 -27.92
N LYS A 220 10.10 20.82 -28.80
CA LYS A 220 10.94 22.01 -29.01
C LYS A 220 10.86 22.91 -27.77
N ARG A 221 12.02 23.35 -27.26
CA ARG A 221 12.11 24.35 -26.19
C ARG A 221 11.66 25.73 -26.66
#